data_AF-A0A6V7IHW0-F1
#
_entry.id   AF-A0A6V7IHW0-F1
#
_cell.length_a   1.000
_cell.length_b   1.000
_cell.length_c   1.000
_cell.angle_alpha   90.00
_cell.angle_beta   90.00
_cell.angle_gamma   90.00
#
_symmetry.space_group_name_H-M   'P 1'
#
loop_
_entity.id
_entity.type
_entity.pdbx_description
1 polymer ?
#
loop_
_entity_poly.entity_id
_entity_poly.type
_entity_poly.pdbx_seq_one_letter_code
_entity_poly.pdbx_strand_id
1 'polypeptide(L)' 'RGGLSLREGVHLMEEVFRTNRLNAIDLVEVNPQIGDSRSVQLTTEAAIHILQAGLGYTRRGLKVPAGVTDMPLQTFR' A
#
# COMPACT_ATOMS: atom_id res chain seq x y z
N ARG A 1 20.30 -5.75 -9.97
CA ARG A 1 19.24 -5.32 -9.00
C ARG A 1 18.47 -6.57 -8.64
N GLY A 2 18.33 -6.91 -7.35
CA GLY A 2 17.73 -8.18 -6.90
C GLY A 2 16.79 -8.03 -5.71
N GLY A 3 16.30 -6.83 -5.44
CA GLY A 3 15.29 -6.58 -4.41
C GLY A 3 13.87 -6.64 -4.99
N LEU A 4 12.88 -6.66 -4.11
CA LEU A 4 11.47 -6.61 -4.48
C LEU A 4 11.15 -5.30 -5.23
N SER A 5 10.34 -5.41 -6.27
CA SER A 5 9.66 -4.28 -6.85
C SER A 5 8.59 -3.75 -5.88
N LEU A 6 8.25 -2.46 -6.01
CA LEU A 6 7.17 -1.85 -5.22
C LEU A 6 5.84 -2.61 -5.40
N ARG A 7 5.58 -3.14 -6.61
CA ARG A 7 4.36 -3.91 -6.88
C ARG A 7 4.28 -5.21 -6.10
N GLU A 8 5.40 -5.89 -5.93
CA GLU A 8 5.49 -7.12 -5.14
C GLU A 8 5.30 -6.81 -3.65
N GLY A 9 5.95 -5.77 -3.13
CA GLY A 9 5.77 -5.33 -1.74
C GLY A 9 4.32 -4.93 -1.42
N VAL A 10 3.68 -4.15 -2.29
CA VAL A 10 2.26 -3.80 -2.13
C VAL A 10 1.36 -5.03 -2.20
N HIS A 11 1.63 -5.97 -3.11
CA HIS A 11 0.84 -7.19 -3.21
C HIS A 11 0.92 -8.04 -1.93
N LEU A 12 2.12 -8.18 -1.35
CA LEU A 12 2.31 -8.86 -0.07
C LEU A 12 1.47 -8.21 1.04
N MET A 13 1.52 -6.89 1.18
CA MET A 13 0.73 -6.19 2.21
C MET A 13 -0.77 -6.30 1.99
N GLU A 14 -1.23 -6.29 0.73
CA GLU A 14 -2.64 -6.54 0.41
C GLU A 14 -3.09 -7.97 0.82
N GLU A 15 -2.24 -8.99 0.65
CA GLU A 15 -2.52 -10.36 1.12
C GLU A 15 -2.53 -10.43 2.65
N VAL A 16 -1.57 -9.78 3.33
CA VAL A 16 -1.54 -9.70 4.78
C VAL A 16 -2.82 -9.06 5.32
N PHE A 17 -3.26 -7.94 4.73
CA PHE A 17 -4.53 -7.30 5.09
C PHE A 17 -5.73 -8.24 4.89
N ARG A 18 -5.80 -8.98 3.77
CA ARG A 18 -6.89 -9.94 3.49
C ARG A 18 -7.05 -11.01 4.55
N THR A 19 -6.00 -11.36 5.28
CA THR A 19 -6.11 -12.34 6.37
C THR A 19 -6.95 -11.86 7.54
N ASN A 20 -7.15 -10.54 7.71
CA ASN A 20 -7.71 -9.91 8.92
C ASN A 20 -6.96 -10.28 10.22
N ARG A 21 -5.69 -10.67 10.12
CA ARG A 21 -4.84 -11.05 11.27
C ARG A 21 -3.73 -10.06 11.55
N LEU A 22 -3.69 -8.96 10.82
CA LEU A 22 -2.69 -7.91 11.01
C LEU A 22 -3.02 -7.10 12.26
N ASN A 23 -2.18 -7.23 13.29
CA ASN A 23 -2.35 -6.52 14.56
C ASN A 23 -1.44 -5.28 14.68
N ALA A 24 -0.21 -5.37 14.15
CA ALA A 24 0.77 -4.29 14.16
C ALA A 24 1.62 -4.36 12.88
N ILE A 25 2.14 -3.22 12.45
CA ILE A 25 3.09 -3.08 11.34
C ILE A 25 4.23 -2.19 11.82
N ASP A 26 5.47 -2.65 11.65
CA ASP A 26 6.66 -1.84 11.87
C ASP A 26 7.33 -1.54 10.52
N LEU A 27 7.55 -0.25 10.24
CA LEU A 27 8.30 0.20 9.07
C LEU A 27 9.67 0.69 9.51
N VAL A 28 10.71 -0.08 9.18
CA VAL A 28 12.09 0.16 9.60
C VAL A 28 12.98 0.58 8.42
N GLU A 29 14.17 1.09 8.75
CA GLU A 29 15.23 1.46 7.78
C GLU A 29 14.87 2.56 6.77
N VAL A 30 13.95 3.46 7.14
CA VAL A 30 13.68 4.68 6.38
C VAL A 30 14.56 5.81 6.90
N ASN A 31 15.52 6.26 6.08
CA ASN A 31 16.43 7.34 6.45
C ASN A 31 16.41 8.50 5.44
N PRO A 32 15.74 9.63 5.76
CA PRO A 32 15.68 10.82 4.90
C PRO A 32 17.01 11.55 4.73
N GLN A 33 18.05 11.23 5.51
CA GLN A 33 19.37 11.86 5.42
C GLN A 33 20.27 11.21 4.37
N ILE A 34 19.83 10.11 3.73
CA ILE A 34 20.60 9.37 2.72
C ILE A 34 19.99 9.58 1.33
N GLY A 35 20.82 10.03 0.39
CA GLY A 35 20.45 10.20 -1.02
C GLY A 35 20.12 11.64 -1.42
N ASP A 36 19.74 11.83 -2.68
CA ASP A 36 19.26 13.11 -3.18
C ASP A 36 17.76 13.31 -2.88
N SER A 37 17.25 14.52 -3.12
CA SER A 37 15.85 14.87 -2.86
C SER A 37 14.86 13.93 -3.55
N ARG A 38 15.17 13.51 -4.78
CA ARG A 38 14.36 12.56 -5.55
C ARG A 38 14.35 11.18 -4.91
N SER A 39 15.50 10.68 -4.46
CA SER A 39 15.63 9.37 -3.82
C SER A 39 14.89 9.34 -2.48
N VAL A 40 15.00 10.41 -1.69
CA VAL A 40 14.25 10.57 -0.43
C VAL A 40 12.75 10.57 -0.68
N GLN A 41 12.29 11.31 -1.69
CA GLN A 41 10.87 11.32 -2.07
C GLN A 41 10.41 9.92 -2.51
N LEU A 42 11.16 9.24 -3.37
CA LEU A 42 10.82 7.90 -3.84
C LEU A 42 10.72 6.89 -2.68
N THR A 43 11.67 6.93 -1.73
CA THR A 43 11.64 6.06 -0.55
C THR A 43 10.43 6.37 0.33
N THR A 44 10.12 7.64 0.53
CA THR A 44 8.97 8.08 1.35
C THR A 44 7.64 7.67 0.72
N GLU A 45 7.48 7.88 -0.59
CA GLU A 45 6.28 7.46 -1.32
C GLU A 45 6.12 5.94 -1.35
N ALA A 46 7.21 5.19 -1.54
CA ALA A 46 7.18 3.73 -1.49
C ALA A 46 6.74 3.23 -0.10
N ALA A 47 7.28 3.81 0.97
CA ALA A 47 6.89 3.53 2.35
C ALA A 47 5.39 3.76 2.60
N ILE A 48 4.87 4.92 2.17
CA ILE A 48 3.46 5.27 2.29
C ILE A 48 2.57 4.25 1.57
N HIS A 49 2.91 3.89 0.32
CA HIS A 49 2.14 2.92 -0.45
C HIS A 49 2.11 1.52 0.19
N ILE A 50 3.23 1.06 0.76
CA ILE A 50 3.31 -0.22 1.47
C ILE A 50 2.42 -0.22 2.71
N LEU A 51 2.48 0.85 3.53
CA LEU A 51 1.64 0.99 4.72
C LEU A 51 0.15 1.05 4.37
N GLN A 52 -0.22 1.87 3.38
CA GLN A 52 -1.62 1.98 2.93
C GLN A 52 -2.19 0.62 2.50
N ALA A 53 -1.41 -0.17 1.75
CA ALA A 53 -1.81 -1.50 1.32
C ALA A 53 -2.09 -2.45 2.50
N GLY A 54 -1.26 -2.38 3.55
CA GLY A 54 -1.45 -3.14 4.79
C GLY A 54 -2.68 -2.72 5.59
N LEU A 55 -3.14 -1.48 5.40
CA LEU A 55 -4.31 -0.90 6.06
C LEU A 55 -5.59 -0.96 5.20
N GLY A 56 -5.56 -1.70 4.10
CA GLY A 56 -6.74 -2.00 3.28
C GLY A 56 -6.98 -1.06 2.12
N TYR A 57 -6.02 -0.19 1.79
CA TYR A 57 -6.00 0.46 0.49
C TYR A 57 -5.75 -0.58 -0.61
N THR A 58 -6.58 -0.56 -1.65
CA THR A 58 -6.46 -1.49 -2.78
C THR A 58 -6.23 -0.74 -4.08
N ARG A 59 -5.30 -1.25 -4.88
CA ARG A 59 -5.02 -0.72 -6.22
C ARG A 59 -6.19 -0.89 -7.19
N ARG A 60 -7.17 -1.73 -6.89
CA ARG A 60 -8.34 -2.01 -7.75
C ARG A 60 -9.42 -0.92 -7.73
N GLY A 61 -9.24 0.14 -6.95
CA GLY A 61 -10.16 1.28 -6.92
C GLY A 61 -11.17 1.27 -5.77
N LEU A 62 -12.14 2.17 -5.88
CA LEU A 62 -12.99 2.70 -4.80
C LEU A 62 -13.62 1.62 -3.90
N LYS A 63 -13.28 1.68 -2.61
CA LYS A 63 -14.18 1.18 -1.57
C LYS A 63 -15.38 2.13 -1.55
N VAL A 64 -16.58 1.60 -1.73
CA VAL A 64 -17.80 2.43 -1.68
C VAL A 64 -17.80 3.19 -0.36
N PRO A 65 -17.93 4.53 -0.38
CA PRO A 65 -17.99 5.31 0.85
C PRO A 65 -19.11 4.81 1.75
N ALA A 66 -18.87 4.80 3.06
CA ALA A 66 -19.88 4.38 4.02
C ALA A 66 -21.16 5.21 3.83
N GLY A 67 -22.30 4.53 3.64
CA GLY A 67 -23.60 5.17 3.45
C GLY A 67 -24.01 5.43 2.00
N VAL A 68 -23.15 5.15 1.01
CA VAL A 68 -23.53 5.19 -0.41
C VAL A 68 -23.94 3.78 -0.84
N THR A 69 -25.19 3.59 -1.25
CA THR A 69 -25.73 2.26 -1.65
C THR A 69 -25.99 2.12 -3.14
N ASP A 70 -25.95 3.24 -3.86
CA ASP A 70 -26.34 3.39 -5.26
C ASP A 70 -25.14 3.60 -6.20
N MET A 71 -23.92 3.51 -5.68
CA MET A 71 -22.72 3.56 -6.51
C MET A 71 -22.64 2.30 -7.38
N PRO A 72 -22.56 2.42 -8.73
CA PRO A 72 -22.40 1.26 -9.59
C PRO A 72 -21.03 0.62 -9.30
N LEU A 73 -21.05 -0.55 -8.67
CA LEU A 73 -19.86 -1.34 -8.43
C LEU A 73 -19.29 -1.81 -9.76
N GLN A 74 -18.02 -1.50 -10.02
CA GLN A 74 -17.32 -2.01 -11.19
C GLN A 74 -17.09 -3.52 -11.04
N THR A 75 -18.07 -4.32 -11.46
CA THR A 75 -17.94 -5.78 -11.58
C THR A 75 -17.14 -6.08 -12.83
N PHE A 76 -15.86 -6.42 -12.68
CA PHE A 76 -15.10 -7.04 -13.76
C PHE A 76 -15.57 -8.49 -13.93
N ARG A 77 -16.01 -8.85 -15.13
CA ARG A 77 -16.13 -10.24 -15.58
C ARG A 77 -14.76 -10.78 -15.97
#